data_AF-A0A966P4I8-F1
#
_entry.id   AF-A0A966P4I8-F1
#
_cell.length_a   1.000
_cell.length_b   1.000
_cell.length_c   1.000
_cell.angle_alpha   90.00
_cell.angle_beta   90.00
_cell.angle_gamma   90.00
#
_symmetry.space_group_name_H-M   'P 1'
#
loop_
_entity.id
_entity.type
_entity.pdbx_description
1 polymer ?
#
loop_
_entity_poly.entity_id
_entity_poly.type
_entity_poly.pdbx_seq_one_letter_code
_entity_poly.pdbx_strand_id
1 'polypeptide(L)'
;MKRNHQCISEIVHVEVNGAESRRKLAANCLGLATRSEPMPRWRPQVPNGRRRSHSLWTLAFLKSMPAQNFSSSARKLRASKVRHSKLRVPNKEHPMQTLAVKASSTMKASSTMKASSTMFGCENAAPCAVTLARSSANERIRAARRVLIGIALLLPQALWGLGSAQAQGDYPSKPIRMIIGFPPGGSTDIIGRVVATKLSDRLGQKVIVENRAGAGGTIGADAASKAAADGYTLTIGTTSTHAVAPGAYSKLAYDPVRSFAPISLVAVTPYLLVINPKVEAQNLKDFVALAKREPGKMNFASAGNGSTTHLSMEMLKAAAGIDLQHVPYKGNAQADLAVIGNEVQALFGSMPALLQSAKAGKLRALAVGTATRSPALPDVPTVAELGYPGFEASLWLGVFAPAGTPRPIIDRLNKVLVEIVATDDFKNLMERNGADPVSNSPEQFLAMMRSELDRYGKVIKTLGLRLD
;
A
#
# COMPACT_ATOMS: atom_id res chain seq x y z
N MET A 1 16.92 31.52 32.99
CA MET A 1 18.36 31.87 33.15
C MET A 1 18.97 30.77 34.02
N LYS A 2 19.59 29.75 33.43
CA LYS A 2 21.00 29.66 32.98
C LYS A 2 22.00 29.41 34.13
N ARG A 3 22.84 28.39 33.89
CA ARG A 3 24.09 27.94 34.57
C ARG A 3 23.88 26.86 35.63
N ASN A 4 24.47 25.66 35.58
CA ASN A 4 25.60 25.06 34.84
C ASN A 4 25.33 23.55 34.72
N HIS A 5 25.25 22.93 33.54
CA HIS A 5 26.33 22.24 32.81
C HIS A 5 27.62 21.84 33.55
N GLN A 6 27.88 20.53 33.47
CA GLN A 6 29.11 19.88 32.96
C GLN A 6 30.13 19.27 33.92
N CYS A 7 30.62 18.13 33.41
CA CYS A 7 31.76 17.29 33.76
C CYS A 7 31.46 16.12 34.71
N ILE A 8 31.69 14.84 34.41
CA ILE A 8 32.43 14.06 33.37
C ILE A 8 31.90 12.62 33.57
N SER A 9 31.20 11.94 32.64
CA SER A 9 31.64 11.17 31.46
C SER A 9 32.66 10.04 31.72
N GLU A 10 32.26 8.84 31.29
CA GLU A 10 33.09 7.71 30.81
C GLU A 10 33.92 6.87 31.79
N ILE A 11 33.50 5.61 32.00
CA ILE A 11 34.21 4.47 31.41
C ILE A 11 33.17 3.54 30.75
N VAL A 12 33.36 3.33 29.45
CA VAL A 12 32.65 2.40 28.57
C VAL A 12 33.58 1.22 28.29
N HIS A 13 32.98 0.07 27.99
CA HIS A 13 33.45 -1.04 27.12
C HIS A 13 34.09 -2.30 27.73
N VAL A 14 33.63 -3.43 27.15
CA VAL A 14 34.20 -4.80 27.06
C VAL A 14 33.89 -5.73 28.25
N GLU A 15 33.39 -6.96 28.15
CA GLU A 15 32.76 -7.79 27.10
C GLU A 15 32.48 -9.18 27.73
N VAL A 16 31.61 -9.96 27.10
CA VAL A 16 31.65 -11.44 26.95
C VAL A 16 31.32 -12.38 28.13
N ASN A 17 30.22 -13.12 27.88
CA ASN A 17 29.88 -14.51 28.21
C ASN A 17 29.46 -14.94 29.63
N GLY A 18 28.42 -15.78 29.61
CA GLY A 18 28.49 -17.05 30.33
C GLY A 18 27.47 -17.20 31.44
N ALA A 19 26.46 -18.02 31.17
CA ALA A 19 25.47 -18.46 32.13
C ALA A 19 26.11 -19.30 33.25
N GLU A 20 26.37 -18.72 34.43
CA GLU A 20 26.63 -19.51 35.64
C GLU A 20 26.47 -18.74 36.96
N SER A 21 25.29 -18.13 37.24
CA SER A 21 25.05 -17.56 38.59
C SER A 21 23.57 -17.45 39.02
N ARG A 22 22.63 -18.22 38.45
CA ARG A 22 21.25 -18.33 39.00
C ARG A 22 21.11 -19.32 40.16
N ARG A 23 22.19 -19.53 40.92
CA ARG A 23 22.21 -20.29 42.19
C ARG A 23 23.26 -19.71 43.13
N LYS A 24 23.08 -18.47 43.60
CA LYS A 24 23.81 -17.89 44.76
C LYS A 24 23.25 -16.53 45.21
N LEU A 25 21.93 -16.45 45.33
CA LEU A 25 21.23 -15.34 46.01
C LEU A 25 19.93 -15.83 46.69
N ALA A 26 19.97 -17.08 47.14
CA ALA A 26 19.08 -17.63 48.16
C ALA A 26 20.01 -18.20 49.24
N ALA A 27 19.77 -17.84 50.49
CA ALA A 27 20.57 -18.11 51.70
C ALA A 27 21.77 -17.16 51.92
N ASN A 28 21.48 -15.99 52.50
CA ASN A 28 22.25 -15.41 53.61
C ASN A 28 21.52 -14.17 54.13
N CYS A 29 20.72 -14.36 55.16
CA CYS A 29 20.40 -13.38 56.22
C CYS A 29 19.39 -14.03 57.17
N LEU A 30 19.86 -15.04 57.91
CA LEU A 30 19.18 -15.61 59.07
C LEU A 30 20.25 -15.71 60.15
N GLY A 31 20.13 -14.90 61.20
CA GLY A 31 20.89 -15.08 62.44
C GLY A 31 21.20 -13.80 63.19
N LEU A 32 20.77 -13.77 64.46
CA LEU A 32 21.06 -12.83 65.56
C LEU A 32 20.14 -11.59 65.63
N ALA A 33 19.43 -11.27 66.71
CA ALA A 33 19.30 -11.89 68.02
C ALA A 33 17.99 -11.40 68.69
N THR A 34 17.50 -12.24 69.59
CA THR A 34 16.34 -12.12 70.48
C THR A 34 16.41 -10.94 71.47
N ARG A 35 15.28 -10.28 71.78
CA ARG A 35 14.79 -10.03 73.16
C ARG A 35 13.42 -9.32 73.21
N SER A 36 12.64 -9.75 74.21
CA SER A 36 11.46 -9.14 74.88
C SER A 36 10.09 -9.05 74.18
N GLU A 37 9.14 -9.78 74.77
CA GLU A 37 7.67 -9.78 74.61
C GLU A 37 6.97 -8.50 75.18
N PRO A 38 5.62 -8.43 75.30
CA PRO A 38 4.59 -8.34 74.25
C PRO A 38 3.56 -7.20 74.53
N MET A 39 2.56 -6.97 73.67
CA MET A 39 1.17 -6.46 73.91
C MET A 39 0.53 -5.97 72.58
N PRO A 40 -0.82 -5.93 72.40
CA PRO A 40 -1.59 -7.08 71.93
C PRO A 40 -2.35 -6.85 70.60
N ARG A 41 -2.75 -7.98 69.99
CA ARG A 41 -3.60 -8.09 68.80
C ARG A 41 -5.03 -7.62 69.05
N TRP A 42 -5.56 -6.84 68.10
CA TRP A 42 -6.99 -6.70 67.87
C TRP A 42 -7.50 -7.77 66.89
N ARG A 43 -8.49 -8.56 67.32
CA ARG A 43 -9.38 -9.37 66.47
C ARG A 43 -10.71 -8.61 66.28
N PRO A 44 -11.42 -8.81 65.16
CA PRO A 44 -12.76 -8.29 64.96
C PRO A 44 -13.81 -9.18 65.65
N GLN A 45 -14.81 -8.55 66.28
CA GLN A 45 -15.99 -9.21 66.85
C GLN A 45 -17.21 -9.08 65.94
N VAL A 46 -17.91 -10.20 65.81
CA VAL A 46 -19.27 -10.41 65.31
C VAL A 46 -20.27 -10.09 66.43
N PRO A 47 -21.50 -9.62 66.15
CA PRO A 47 -22.63 -9.80 67.06
C PRO A 47 -23.48 -11.00 66.66
N ASN A 48 -23.78 -11.80 67.67
CA ASN A 48 -24.46 -13.09 67.64
C ASN A 48 -25.93 -12.91 68.08
N GLY A 49 -26.86 -13.73 67.58
CA GLY A 49 -28.13 -13.90 68.30
C GLY A 49 -29.35 -14.48 67.57
N ARG A 50 -29.46 -15.82 67.57
CA ARG A 50 -30.66 -16.65 67.86
C ARG A 50 -31.94 -16.47 67.00
N ARG A 51 -32.78 -17.46 66.73
CA ARG A 51 -32.83 -18.95 66.68
C ARG A 51 -34.30 -19.27 66.31
N ARG A 52 -34.55 -20.38 65.59
CA ARG A 52 -35.84 -21.11 65.44
C ARG A 52 -36.90 -20.43 64.55
N SER A 53 -37.79 -21.09 63.79
CA SER A 53 -38.10 -22.48 63.37
C SER A 53 -39.41 -22.38 62.54
N HIS A 54 -39.81 -23.46 61.84
CA HIS A 54 -41.12 -23.70 61.18
C HIS A 54 -41.28 -23.09 59.76
N SER A 55 -41.25 -23.87 58.67
CA SER A 55 -42.19 -24.89 58.14
C SER A 55 -43.19 -24.31 57.12
N LEU A 56 -43.09 -24.81 55.89
CA LEU A 56 -44.14 -25.06 54.87
C LEU A 56 -45.48 -24.34 55.02
N TRP A 57 -45.91 -23.56 54.02
CA TRP A 57 -47.30 -23.47 53.51
C TRP A 57 -47.31 -22.75 52.14
N THR A 58 -48.45 -22.87 51.47
CA THR A 58 -48.71 -23.02 50.03
C THR A 58 -49.24 -21.74 49.34
N LEU A 59 -49.22 -21.73 47.99
CA LEU A 59 -50.21 -21.16 47.03
C LEU A 59 -50.56 -19.64 46.96
N ALA A 60 -50.34 -19.08 45.76
CA ALA A 60 -51.22 -18.30 44.87
C ALA A 60 -52.26 -17.28 45.41
N PHE A 61 -52.25 -16.04 44.87
CA PHE A 61 -53.38 -15.25 44.27
C PHE A 61 -52.90 -13.81 43.94
N LEU A 62 -52.84 -13.34 42.68
CA LEU A 62 -53.87 -12.66 41.84
C LEU A 62 -54.21 -11.19 42.18
N LYS A 63 -54.14 -10.35 41.11
CA LYS A 63 -54.80 -9.05 40.84
C LYS A 63 -54.19 -7.74 41.38
N SER A 64 -53.69 -6.90 40.46
CA SER A 64 -54.39 -5.66 40.04
C SER A 64 -53.67 -4.95 38.88
N MET A 65 -54.47 -4.58 37.89
CA MET A 65 -54.19 -3.88 36.61
C MET A 65 -54.20 -2.33 36.83
N PRO A 66 -53.89 -1.41 35.86
CA PRO A 66 -54.35 -1.47 34.46
C PRO A 66 -53.43 -0.96 33.33
N ALA A 67 -53.79 -1.42 32.13
CA ALA A 67 -53.41 -0.91 30.83
C ALA A 67 -54.30 0.27 30.40
N GLN A 68 -53.76 1.21 29.62
CA GLN A 68 -54.53 2.20 28.87
C GLN A 68 -54.39 1.98 27.36
N ASN A 69 -55.56 2.05 26.72
CA ASN A 69 -55.84 1.95 25.30
C ASN A 69 -55.28 3.13 24.50
N PHE A 70 -54.92 2.90 23.24
CA PHE A 70 -55.44 3.73 22.15
C PHE A 70 -55.64 2.87 20.89
N SER A 71 -56.87 2.91 20.38
CA SER A 71 -57.33 2.15 19.22
C SER A 71 -57.33 3.02 17.96
N SER A 72 -57.19 2.34 16.82
CA SER A 72 -57.92 2.51 15.55
C SER A 72 -57.99 3.89 14.88
N SER A 73 -57.49 3.95 13.64
CA SER A 73 -58.37 3.80 12.46
C SER A 73 -57.62 4.02 11.14
N ALA A 74 -57.77 3.05 10.25
CA ALA A 74 -57.46 3.15 8.84
C ALA A 74 -58.61 3.84 8.08
N ARG A 75 -58.31 4.74 7.14
CA ARG A 75 -58.93 4.76 5.79
C ARG A 75 -58.46 5.93 4.90
N LYS A 76 -58.15 5.54 3.66
CA LYS A 76 -58.47 6.19 2.37
C LYS A 76 -57.96 7.62 2.13
N LEU A 77 -57.09 7.74 1.12
CA LEU A 77 -57.25 8.60 -0.07
C LEU A 77 -56.16 8.17 -1.07
N ARG A 78 -56.53 7.33 -2.05
CA ARG A 78 -56.73 7.67 -3.47
C ARG A 78 -55.55 8.40 -4.14
N ALA A 79 -55.09 7.74 -5.19
CA ALA A 79 -54.26 8.22 -6.28
C ALA A 79 -54.49 9.68 -6.66
N SER A 80 -53.40 10.42 -6.83
CA SER A 80 -53.33 11.48 -7.82
C SER A 80 -52.13 11.25 -8.75
N LYS A 81 -52.49 11.14 -10.01
CA LYS A 81 -51.68 10.94 -11.19
C LYS A 81 -51.12 12.32 -11.56
N VAL A 82 -49.85 12.60 -11.28
CA VAL A 82 -49.20 13.80 -11.82
C VAL A 82 -48.63 13.46 -13.19
N ARG A 83 -49.31 14.03 -14.18
CA ARG A 83 -49.05 14.02 -15.61
C ARG A 83 -47.77 14.78 -15.93
N HIS A 84 -47.13 14.33 -17.00
CA HIS A 84 -46.10 15.05 -17.74
C HIS A 84 -46.43 16.53 -17.93
N SER A 85 -45.49 17.40 -17.58
CA SER A 85 -45.35 18.71 -18.19
C SER A 85 -43.98 18.77 -18.88
N LYS A 86 -44.03 18.75 -20.21
CA LYS A 86 -42.95 19.20 -21.08
C LYS A 86 -42.68 20.66 -20.74
N LEU A 87 -41.47 21.00 -20.32
CA LEU A 87 -40.95 22.35 -20.46
C LEU A 87 -39.69 22.30 -21.32
N ARG A 88 -39.90 22.86 -22.50
CA ARG A 88 -38.99 23.01 -23.63
C ARG A 88 -38.24 24.33 -23.40
N VAL A 89 -36.91 24.23 -23.38
CA VAL A 89 -35.80 25.12 -23.84
C VAL A 89 -36.05 26.65 -23.95
N PRO A 90 -35.01 27.49 -23.78
CA PRO A 90 -34.22 27.79 -24.98
C PRO A 90 -32.70 27.84 -24.79
N ASN A 91 -32.07 27.21 -25.78
CA ASN A 91 -30.71 27.38 -26.24
C ASN A 91 -30.54 28.84 -26.67
N LYS A 92 -29.44 29.50 -26.30
CA LYS A 92 -29.00 30.75 -26.91
C LYS A 92 -27.71 30.49 -27.67
N GLU A 93 -27.89 30.09 -28.91
CA GLU A 93 -26.99 30.46 -30.00
C GLU A 93 -27.55 31.71 -30.67
N HIS A 94 -26.67 32.62 -31.08
CA HIS A 94 -26.98 33.69 -32.02
C HIS A 94 -25.69 34.06 -32.80
N PRO A 95 -25.83 34.61 -34.02
CA PRO A 95 -25.50 33.84 -35.21
C PRO A 95 -24.52 34.55 -36.17
N MET A 96 -24.21 33.80 -37.23
CA MET A 96 -23.48 34.12 -38.45
C MET A 96 -23.76 35.50 -39.08
N GLN A 97 -22.74 36.05 -39.75
CA GLN A 97 -22.91 36.56 -41.11
C GLN A 97 -21.73 36.16 -42.02
N THR A 98 -22.10 35.45 -43.08
CA THR A 98 -21.40 35.22 -44.35
C THR A 98 -21.14 36.52 -45.11
N LEU A 99 -20.03 36.61 -45.84
CA LEU A 99 -19.99 37.20 -47.19
C LEU A 99 -18.72 36.77 -47.94
N ALA A 100 -18.92 36.43 -49.20
CA ALA A 100 -17.94 35.94 -50.15
C ALA A 100 -17.12 37.08 -50.80
N VAL A 101 -16.22 36.69 -51.72
CA VAL A 101 -15.84 37.36 -52.99
C VAL A 101 -14.35 37.80 -53.14
N LYS A 102 -13.74 37.30 -54.24
CA LYS A 102 -12.59 37.78 -55.08
C LYS A 102 -11.19 37.92 -54.42
N ALA A 103 -10.14 37.27 -54.94
CA ALA A 103 -9.41 37.44 -56.21
C ALA A 103 -8.46 38.67 -56.23
N SER A 104 -7.26 38.45 -56.81
CA SER A 104 -6.20 39.42 -57.17
C SER A 104 -5.36 39.96 -56.00
N SER A 105 -4.08 40.31 -56.10
CA SER A 105 -3.08 40.31 -57.18
C SER A 105 -1.72 40.74 -56.57
N THR A 106 -0.65 40.28 -57.19
CA THR A 106 0.71 40.86 -57.31
C THR A 106 0.92 42.34 -56.94
N MET A 107 2.05 42.66 -56.28
CA MET A 107 3.01 43.74 -56.63
C MET A 107 4.29 43.57 -55.77
N LYS A 108 5.45 43.29 -56.39
CA LYS A 108 6.48 44.24 -56.87
C LYS A 108 7.19 45.03 -55.75
N ALA A 109 8.49 44.76 -55.60
CA ALA A 109 9.49 45.81 -55.47
C ALA A 109 10.83 45.30 -56.03
N SER A 110 11.19 45.84 -57.18
CA SER A 110 12.50 45.73 -57.84
C SER A 110 13.24 47.04 -57.56
N SER A 111 14.55 46.99 -57.34
CA SER A 111 15.44 48.06 -57.82
C SER A 111 16.86 47.54 -57.96
N THR A 112 17.22 47.25 -59.21
CA THR A 112 18.58 47.28 -59.75
C THR A 112 19.00 48.73 -59.99
N MET A 113 20.22 49.11 -59.59
CA MET A 113 20.93 50.24 -60.18
C MET A 113 22.09 49.74 -61.04
N LYS A 114 22.16 50.33 -62.25
CA LYS A 114 23.18 50.17 -63.27
C LYS A 114 24.44 50.96 -62.90
N ALA A 115 25.60 50.46 -63.30
CA ALA A 115 26.73 51.30 -63.69
C ALA A 115 27.25 50.77 -65.03
N SER A 116 27.42 51.70 -65.96
CA SER A 116 27.83 51.50 -67.35
C SER A 116 29.21 52.13 -67.53
N SER A 117 30.10 51.44 -68.25
CA SER A 117 31.16 52.08 -69.01
C SER A 117 31.59 51.14 -70.15
N THR A 118 31.63 51.70 -71.34
CA THR A 118 31.89 51.04 -72.63
C THR A 118 33.17 51.61 -73.24
N MET A 119 33.71 50.86 -74.22
CA MET A 119 34.80 51.13 -75.18
C MET A 119 36.17 50.58 -74.75
N PHE A 120 36.80 49.67 -75.50
CA PHE A 120 37.39 49.89 -76.83
C PHE A 120 37.66 48.53 -77.53
N GLY A 121 37.74 48.56 -78.86
CA GLY A 121 37.84 47.38 -79.74
C GLY A 121 39.26 46.99 -80.20
N CYS A 122 39.26 46.28 -81.35
CA CYS A 122 40.35 45.64 -82.12
C CYS A 122 40.80 44.24 -81.64
N GLU A 123 41.17 43.27 -82.47
CA GLU A 123 40.93 42.92 -83.89
C GLU A 123 41.55 41.51 -84.10
N ASN A 124 40.91 40.67 -84.92
CA ASN A 124 41.39 39.52 -85.71
C ASN A 124 42.63 38.67 -85.29
N ALA A 125 42.45 37.34 -85.23
CA ALA A 125 43.10 36.34 -86.13
C ALA A 125 42.92 34.90 -85.60
N ALA A 126 42.73 33.95 -86.53
CA ALA A 126 42.45 32.53 -86.28
C ALA A 126 43.75 31.66 -86.19
N PRO A 127 43.68 30.32 -86.34
CA PRO A 127 43.86 29.32 -85.29
C PRO A 127 45.17 28.51 -85.44
N CYS A 128 45.67 27.84 -84.38
CA CYS A 128 46.49 26.65 -84.59
C CYS A 128 46.70 25.77 -83.34
N ALA A 129 46.85 24.49 -83.64
CA ALA A 129 46.93 23.34 -82.77
C ALA A 129 48.10 23.36 -81.78
N VAL A 130 47.82 23.01 -80.51
CA VAL A 130 48.74 22.22 -79.66
C VAL A 130 47.90 21.30 -78.78
N THR A 131 47.36 20.25 -79.39
CA THR A 131 46.93 19.04 -78.69
C THR A 131 48.18 18.16 -78.49
N LEU A 132 48.21 17.42 -77.37
CA LEU A 132 49.13 16.29 -77.08
C LEU A 132 50.46 16.61 -76.37
N ALA A 133 50.44 17.22 -75.17
CA ALA A 133 51.55 17.05 -74.21
C ALA A 133 51.23 17.41 -72.73
N ARG A 134 49.97 17.37 -72.30
CA ARG A 134 49.58 17.76 -70.90
C ARG A 134 48.61 16.81 -70.20
N SER A 135 48.41 15.60 -70.70
CA SER A 135 47.45 14.64 -70.10
C SER A 135 48.00 13.82 -68.93
N SER A 136 49.32 13.61 -68.78
CA SER A 136 49.81 12.66 -67.75
C SER A 136 50.06 13.28 -66.36
N ALA A 137 50.26 14.59 -66.24
CA ALA A 137 50.48 15.25 -64.95
C ALA A 137 49.16 15.59 -64.22
N ASN A 138 48.11 15.88 -64.99
CA ASN A 138 46.82 16.29 -64.43
C ASN A 138 45.98 15.12 -63.90
N GLU A 139 46.24 13.88 -64.33
CA GLU A 139 45.53 12.70 -63.81
C GLU A 139 46.05 12.27 -62.44
N ARG A 140 47.36 12.38 -62.19
CA ARG A 140 47.96 12.05 -60.88
C ARG A 140 47.50 13.02 -59.77
N ILE A 141 47.36 14.31 -60.10
CA ILE A 141 46.85 15.32 -59.16
C ILE A 141 45.35 15.13 -58.89
N ARG A 142 44.56 14.73 -59.90
CA ARG A 142 43.12 14.42 -59.73
C ARG A 142 42.88 13.13 -58.93
N ALA A 143 43.74 12.12 -59.06
CA ALA A 143 43.68 10.90 -58.27
C ALA A 143 44.01 11.15 -56.79
N ALA A 144 45.06 11.95 -56.50
CA ALA A 144 45.41 12.32 -55.12
C ALA A 144 44.31 13.19 -54.46
N ARG A 145 43.66 14.09 -55.21
CA ARG A 145 42.55 14.91 -54.71
C ARG A 145 41.29 14.09 -54.40
N ARG A 146 41.02 13.01 -55.16
CA ARG A 146 39.89 12.11 -54.91
C ARG A 146 40.10 11.21 -53.69
N VAL A 147 41.33 10.80 -53.40
CA VAL A 147 41.67 10.05 -52.18
C VAL A 147 41.62 10.94 -50.94
N LEU A 148 42.09 12.20 -51.03
CA LEU A 148 41.99 13.17 -49.92
C LEU A 148 40.54 13.61 -49.63
N ILE A 149 39.68 13.73 -50.65
CA ILE A 149 38.24 14.01 -50.46
C ILE A 149 37.49 12.80 -49.90
N GLY A 150 37.90 11.56 -50.26
CA GLY A 150 37.34 10.33 -49.70
C GLY A 150 37.65 10.13 -48.21
N ILE A 151 38.85 10.51 -47.76
CA ILE A 151 39.23 10.43 -46.33
C ILE A 151 38.53 11.54 -45.52
N ALA A 152 38.31 12.74 -46.10
CA ALA A 152 37.60 13.83 -45.44
C ALA A 152 36.08 13.58 -45.27
N LEU A 153 35.48 12.70 -46.06
CA LEU A 153 34.05 12.33 -45.97
C LEU A 153 33.76 11.14 -45.03
N LEU A 154 34.78 10.41 -44.57
CA LEU A 154 34.62 9.30 -43.62
C LEU A 154 34.86 9.70 -42.14
N LEU A 155 35.47 10.85 -41.89
CA LEU A 155 35.71 11.39 -40.55
C LEU A 155 34.46 11.93 -39.79
N PRO A 156 33.36 12.40 -40.42
CA PRO A 156 32.20 12.87 -39.66
C PRO A 156 31.32 11.75 -39.09
N GLN A 157 31.40 10.52 -39.63
CA GLN A 157 30.54 9.39 -39.23
C GLN A 157 31.04 8.68 -37.96
N ALA A 158 32.33 8.82 -37.60
CA ALA A 158 32.88 8.24 -36.38
C ALA A 158 32.61 9.09 -35.12
N LEU A 159 32.16 10.34 -35.27
CA LEU A 159 31.88 11.25 -34.14
C LEU A 159 30.43 11.23 -33.67
N TRP A 160 29.53 10.51 -34.35
CA TRP A 160 28.12 10.36 -33.95
C TRP A 160 27.87 9.15 -33.05
N GLY A 161 28.90 8.31 -32.81
CA GLY A 161 28.83 7.13 -31.95
C GLY A 161 29.26 7.33 -30.49
N LEU A 162 29.73 8.53 -30.11
CA LEU A 162 30.26 8.83 -28.77
C LEU A 162 29.30 9.68 -27.90
N GLY A 163 28.09 9.94 -28.39
CA GLY A 163 27.15 10.88 -27.79
C GLY A 163 25.99 10.25 -27.02
N SER A 164 26.22 9.27 -26.14
CA SER A 164 25.26 8.91 -25.08
C SER A 164 25.83 7.95 -24.01
N ALA A 165 27.08 8.17 -23.59
CA ALA A 165 27.39 7.95 -22.18
C ALA A 165 26.86 9.18 -21.42
N GLN A 166 25.52 9.30 -21.31
CA GLN A 166 24.97 10.16 -20.26
C GLN A 166 25.48 9.53 -18.97
N ALA A 167 26.42 10.21 -18.31
CA ALA A 167 26.61 10.05 -16.88
C ALA A 167 25.20 10.03 -16.30
N GLN A 168 24.79 8.86 -15.82
CA GLN A 168 23.48 8.64 -15.25
C GLN A 168 23.48 9.53 -14.01
N GLY A 169 23.02 10.77 -14.17
CA GLY A 169 23.14 11.81 -13.15
C GLY A 169 22.65 11.26 -11.82
N ASP A 170 23.31 11.64 -10.73
CA ASP A 170 23.12 11.06 -9.39
C ASP A 170 21.64 10.84 -9.08
N TYR A 171 21.16 9.61 -9.31
CA TYR A 171 19.79 9.24 -9.00
C TYR A 171 19.70 9.03 -7.49
N PRO A 172 18.70 9.61 -6.80
CA PRO A 172 17.69 10.54 -7.31
C PRO A 172 18.15 12.02 -7.30
N SER A 173 17.78 12.79 -8.33
CA SER A 173 18.06 14.23 -8.46
C SER A 173 16.83 15.14 -8.27
N LYS A 174 15.65 14.53 -8.10
CA LYS A 174 14.37 15.20 -7.83
C LYS A 174 13.53 14.34 -6.86
N PRO A 175 12.45 14.88 -6.27
CA PRO A 175 11.58 14.11 -5.40
C PRO A 175 10.99 12.86 -6.09
N ILE A 176 10.87 11.77 -5.33
CA ILE A 176 10.24 10.52 -5.74
C ILE A 176 8.78 10.54 -5.28
N ARG A 177 7.85 10.09 -6.11
CA ARG A 177 6.45 9.87 -5.74
C ARG A 177 6.24 8.41 -5.34
N MET A 178 5.55 8.18 -4.23
CA MET A 178 5.16 6.84 -3.78
C MET A 178 3.64 6.72 -3.78
N ILE A 179 3.09 5.95 -4.72
CA ILE A 179 1.67 5.71 -4.85
C ILE A 179 1.24 4.60 -3.89
N ILE A 180 0.27 4.88 -3.03
CA ILE A 180 -0.37 3.91 -2.13
C ILE A 180 -1.82 3.71 -2.57
N GLY A 181 -2.19 2.48 -2.91
CA GLY A 181 -3.53 2.15 -3.41
C GLY A 181 -4.66 2.16 -2.37
N PHE A 182 -4.40 2.61 -1.15
CA PHE A 182 -5.35 2.55 -0.03
C PHE A 182 -5.52 3.93 0.62
N PRO A 183 -6.67 4.20 1.27
CA PRO A 183 -6.87 5.45 1.99
C PRO A 183 -5.85 5.64 3.13
N PRO A 184 -5.62 6.89 3.56
CA PRO A 184 -4.82 7.17 4.74
C PRO A 184 -5.33 6.46 6.01
N GLY A 185 -4.41 6.10 6.90
CA GLY A 185 -4.73 5.49 8.20
C GLY A 185 -4.87 3.96 8.21
N GLY A 186 -4.83 3.29 7.04
CA GLY A 186 -4.68 1.84 6.97
C GLY A 186 -3.22 1.38 7.13
N SER A 187 -2.98 0.10 7.40
CA SER A 187 -1.63 -0.44 7.62
C SER A 187 -0.66 -0.18 6.44
N THR A 188 -1.14 -0.26 5.20
CA THR A 188 -0.34 0.09 4.01
C THR A 188 0.12 1.55 4.03
N ASP A 189 -0.74 2.48 4.46
CA ASP A 189 -0.40 3.90 4.55
C ASP A 189 0.55 4.18 5.72
N ILE A 190 0.29 3.58 6.89
CA ILE A 190 1.15 3.70 8.08
C ILE A 190 2.57 3.24 7.76
N ILE A 191 2.73 2.04 7.20
CA ILE A 191 4.05 1.47 6.88
C ILE A 191 4.66 2.19 5.67
N GLY A 192 3.87 2.51 4.65
CA GLY A 192 4.34 3.23 3.46
C GLY A 192 4.92 4.60 3.79
N ARG A 193 4.30 5.37 4.71
CA ARG A 193 4.83 6.66 5.17
C ARG A 193 6.13 6.53 5.96
N VAL A 194 6.27 5.48 6.77
CA VAL A 194 7.53 5.17 7.45
C VAL A 194 8.63 4.90 6.43
N VAL A 195 8.37 4.01 5.47
CA VAL A 195 9.32 3.68 4.39
C VAL A 195 9.68 4.92 3.58
N ALA A 196 8.71 5.74 3.18
CA ALA A 196 8.95 6.98 2.45
C ALA A 196 9.83 7.97 3.23
N THR A 197 9.58 8.12 4.54
CA THR A 197 10.40 8.99 5.41
C THR A 197 11.84 8.49 5.45
N LYS A 198 12.04 7.19 5.72
CA LYS A 198 13.38 6.60 5.80
C LYS A 198 14.14 6.62 4.47
N LEU A 199 13.44 6.38 3.36
CA LEU A 199 14.01 6.55 2.03
C LEU A 199 14.42 8.00 1.79
N SER A 200 13.61 8.96 2.23
CA SER A 200 13.95 10.38 2.07
C SER A 200 15.25 10.75 2.78
N ASP A 201 15.40 10.26 4.02
CA ASP A 201 16.59 10.50 4.84
C ASP A 201 17.85 9.87 4.23
N ARG A 202 17.73 8.66 3.68
CA ARG A 202 18.86 7.91 3.09
C ARG A 202 19.24 8.36 1.68
N LEU A 203 18.26 8.75 0.87
CA LEU A 203 18.48 9.15 -0.52
C LEU A 203 18.81 10.65 -0.67
N GLY A 204 18.56 11.46 0.36
CA GLY A 204 18.73 12.91 0.29
C GLY A 204 17.69 13.64 -0.58
N GLN A 205 16.67 12.92 -1.07
CA GLN A 205 15.57 13.47 -1.86
C GLN A 205 14.24 13.09 -1.22
N LYS A 206 13.27 14.00 -1.25
CA LYS A 206 11.94 13.75 -0.67
C LYS A 206 11.23 12.61 -1.40
N VAL A 207 10.66 11.68 -0.64
CA VAL A 207 9.70 10.68 -1.11
C VAL A 207 8.31 11.09 -0.65
N ILE A 208 7.46 11.46 -1.60
CA ILE A 208 6.13 12.04 -1.35
C ILE A 208 5.08 10.94 -1.53
N VAL A 209 4.32 10.67 -0.47
CA VAL A 209 3.24 9.69 -0.50
C VAL A 209 1.98 10.29 -1.11
N GLU A 210 1.40 9.58 -2.08
CA GLU A 210 0.14 9.90 -2.74
C GLU A 210 -0.82 8.72 -2.63
N ASN A 211 -1.95 8.91 -1.96
CA ASN A 211 -2.97 7.87 -1.83
C ASN A 211 -3.93 7.90 -3.04
N ARG A 212 -4.03 6.79 -3.77
CA ARG A 212 -4.98 6.57 -4.87
C ARG A 212 -5.86 5.35 -4.56
N ALA A 213 -6.85 5.57 -3.69
CA ALA A 213 -7.67 4.51 -3.14
C ALA A 213 -8.77 4.00 -4.10
N GLY A 214 -9.14 2.73 -3.93
CA GLY A 214 -10.36 2.13 -4.50
C GLY A 214 -10.15 0.73 -5.07
N ALA A 215 -11.24 -0.03 -5.17
CA ALA A 215 -11.29 -1.40 -5.73
C ALA A 215 -10.19 -2.34 -5.17
N GLY A 216 -10.03 -2.39 -3.85
CA GLY A 216 -9.02 -3.23 -3.19
C GLY A 216 -7.56 -2.82 -3.48
N GLY A 217 -7.35 -1.59 -3.94
CA GLY A 217 -6.05 -1.01 -4.28
C GLY A 217 -5.65 -1.11 -5.74
N THR A 218 -6.48 -1.73 -6.58
CA THR A 218 -6.20 -1.92 -8.01
C THR A 218 -6.15 -0.59 -8.77
N ILE A 219 -6.89 0.44 -8.35
CA ILE A 219 -6.83 1.79 -8.96
C ILE A 219 -5.44 2.42 -8.79
N GLY A 220 -4.86 2.33 -7.59
CA GLY A 220 -3.51 2.84 -7.33
C GLY A 220 -2.44 2.02 -8.04
N ALA A 221 -2.58 0.70 -8.07
CA ALA A 221 -1.68 -0.19 -8.80
C ALA A 221 -1.71 0.08 -10.32
N ASP A 222 -2.90 0.25 -10.91
CA ASP A 222 -3.05 0.63 -12.32
C ASP A 222 -2.32 1.96 -12.62
N ALA A 223 -2.56 2.98 -11.79
CA ALA A 223 -1.89 4.28 -11.94
C ALA A 223 -0.36 4.18 -11.85
N ALA A 224 0.16 3.34 -10.94
CA ALA A 224 1.60 3.11 -10.81
C ALA A 224 2.16 2.33 -12.01
N SER A 225 1.46 1.32 -12.50
CA SER A 225 1.89 0.49 -13.63
C SER A 225 2.08 1.28 -14.93
N LYS A 226 1.34 2.39 -15.08
CA LYS A 226 1.37 3.29 -16.25
C LYS A 226 2.31 4.48 -16.08
N ALA A 227 3.01 4.60 -14.95
CA ALA A 227 3.95 5.68 -14.71
C ALA A 227 5.24 5.52 -15.54
N ALA A 228 5.99 6.61 -15.70
CA ALA A 228 7.28 6.55 -16.37
C ALA A 228 8.24 5.62 -15.62
N ALA A 229 8.94 4.77 -16.37
CA ALA A 229 9.90 3.81 -15.84
C ALA A 229 11.27 4.46 -15.55
N ASP A 230 11.26 5.61 -14.88
CA ASP A 230 12.45 6.45 -14.60
C ASP A 230 12.92 6.38 -13.14
N GLY A 231 12.25 5.56 -12.31
CA GLY A 231 12.53 5.40 -10.87
C GLY A 231 11.87 6.44 -9.97
N TYR A 232 11.32 7.53 -10.51
CA TYR A 232 10.73 8.61 -9.71
C TYR A 232 9.27 8.39 -9.34
N THR A 233 8.67 7.28 -9.79
CA THR A 233 7.40 6.78 -9.29
C THR A 233 7.61 5.38 -8.74
N LEU A 234 7.28 5.20 -7.45
CA LEU A 234 7.26 3.93 -6.76
C LEU A 234 5.82 3.63 -6.33
N THR A 235 5.57 2.38 -5.95
CA THR A 235 4.30 1.99 -5.33
C THR A 235 4.51 0.95 -4.24
N ILE A 236 3.61 0.96 -3.25
CA ILE A 236 3.50 -0.13 -2.28
C ILE A 236 2.49 -1.14 -2.82
N GLY A 237 3.02 -2.27 -3.31
CA GLY A 237 2.25 -3.45 -3.66
C GLY A 237 1.88 -4.23 -2.41
N THR A 238 0.71 -4.87 -2.46
CA THR A 238 0.18 -5.68 -1.35
C THR A 238 -0.30 -7.02 -1.86
N THR A 239 -0.53 -7.94 -0.94
CA THR A 239 -1.22 -9.21 -1.24
C THR A 239 -2.54 -9.01 -2.00
N SER A 240 -3.31 -7.96 -1.66
CA SER A 240 -4.56 -7.64 -2.37
C SER A 240 -4.32 -7.32 -3.85
N THR A 241 -3.34 -6.45 -4.15
CA THR A 241 -3.15 -5.93 -5.52
C THR A 241 -2.36 -6.86 -6.42
N HIS A 242 -1.43 -7.65 -5.86
CA HIS A 242 -0.49 -8.45 -6.64
C HIS A 242 -0.74 -9.96 -6.57
N ALA A 243 -1.52 -10.46 -5.61
CA ALA A 243 -1.82 -11.90 -5.50
C ALA A 243 -3.32 -12.21 -5.62
N VAL A 244 -4.19 -11.40 -4.99
CA VAL A 244 -5.64 -11.66 -4.98
C VAL A 244 -6.35 -11.10 -6.21
N ALA A 245 -6.14 -9.81 -6.52
CA ALA A 245 -6.84 -9.13 -7.62
C ALA A 245 -6.78 -9.89 -8.98
N PRO A 246 -5.64 -10.47 -9.40
CA PRO A 246 -5.54 -11.19 -10.68
C PRO A 246 -6.48 -12.40 -10.79
N GLY A 247 -6.80 -13.06 -9.68
CA GLY A 247 -7.74 -14.19 -9.67
C GLY A 247 -9.19 -13.76 -9.45
N ALA A 248 -9.42 -12.61 -8.80
CA ALA A 248 -10.74 -12.20 -8.32
C ALA A 248 -11.47 -11.22 -9.25
N TYR A 249 -10.76 -10.49 -10.11
CA TYR A 249 -11.35 -9.62 -11.14
C TYR A 249 -11.30 -10.32 -12.50
N SER A 250 -12.40 -10.28 -13.25
CA SER A 250 -12.46 -10.81 -14.62
C SER A 250 -11.58 -10.00 -15.58
N LYS A 251 -11.45 -8.69 -15.33
CA LYS A 251 -10.63 -7.78 -16.11
C LYS A 251 -9.82 -6.84 -15.23
N LEU A 252 -8.54 -7.17 -15.05
CA LEU A 252 -7.58 -6.31 -14.37
C LEU A 252 -6.86 -5.41 -15.38
N ALA A 253 -6.66 -4.14 -15.03
CA ALA A 253 -6.06 -3.13 -15.92
C ALA A 253 -4.52 -3.21 -16.00
N TYR A 254 -3.91 -4.10 -15.22
CA TYR A 254 -2.47 -4.33 -15.17
C TYR A 254 -2.18 -5.82 -14.96
N ASP A 255 -1.00 -6.26 -15.39
CA ASP A 255 -0.43 -7.55 -15.02
C ASP A 255 0.45 -7.38 -13.76
N PRO A 256 0.21 -8.14 -12.67
CA PRO A 256 0.90 -7.98 -11.39
C PRO A 256 2.39 -8.32 -11.44
N VAL A 257 2.85 -9.06 -12.45
CA VAL A 257 4.24 -9.48 -12.62
C VAL A 257 4.93 -8.69 -13.72
N ARG A 258 4.26 -8.51 -14.87
CA ARG A 258 4.86 -7.90 -16.07
C ARG A 258 4.83 -6.39 -16.05
N SER A 259 3.94 -5.77 -15.28
CA SER A 259 3.79 -4.31 -15.25
C SER A 259 4.63 -3.62 -14.18
N PHE A 260 5.34 -4.41 -13.36
CA PHE A 260 6.13 -3.90 -12.24
C PHE A 260 7.53 -4.50 -12.21
N ALA A 261 8.48 -3.70 -11.73
CA ALA A 261 9.81 -4.14 -11.31
C ALA A 261 9.83 -4.25 -9.78
N PRO A 262 9.94 -5.46 -9.20
CA PRO A 262 10.04 -5.63 -7.74
C PRO A 262 11.34 -5.04 -7.23
N ILE A 263 11.29 -4.34 -6.09
CA ILE A 263 12.48 -3.80 -5.44
C ILE A 263 12.79 -4.60 -4.18
N SER A 264 11.88 -4.62 -3.21
CA SER A 264 12.03 -5.42 -1.98
C SER A 264 10.69 -5.55 -1.28
N LEU A 265 10.48 -6.67 -0.60
CA LEU A 265 9.53 -6.75 0.50
C LEU A 265 10.01 -5.84 1.64
N VAL A 266 9.09 -5.24 2.41
CA VAL A 266 9.45 -4.36 3.54
C VAL A 266 8.81 -4.80 4.85
N ALA A 267 7.63 -5.41 4.79
CA ALA A 267 6.95 -5.91 5.98
C ALA A 267 5.96 -7.03 5.64
N VAL A 268 5.76 -7.93 6.60
CA VAL A 268 4.64 -8.87 6.64
C VAL A 268 3.84 -8.58 7.90
N THR A 269 2.53 -8.58 7.79
CA THR A 269 1.63 -8.29 8.89
C THR A 269 0.57 -9.38 8.99
N PRO A 270 0.39 -10.00 10.17
CA PRO A 270 -0.73 -10.89 10.38
C PRO A 270 -2.05 -10.14 10.26
N TYR A 271 -3.05 -10.83 9.74
CA TYR A 271 -4.43 -10.42 9.93
C TYR A 271 -4.93 -10.86 11.32
N LEU A 272 -5.80 -10.07 11.93
CA LEU A 272 -6.39 -10.30 13.24
C LEU A 272 -7.91 -10.33 13.08
N LEU A 273 -8.52 -11.46 13.46
CA LEU A 273 -9.97 -11.55 13.57
C LEU A 273 -10.40 -10.86 14.86
N VAL A 274 -11.22 -9.82 14.71
CA VAL A 274 -11.76 -9.05 15.82
C VAL A 274 -13.28 -8.99 15.74
N ILE A 275 -13.90 -8.85 16.91
CA ILE A 275 -15.33 -8.54 17.06
C ILE A 275 -15.53 -7.37 18.01
N ASN A 276 -16.69 -6.72 17.90
CA ASN A 276 -17.10 -5.78 18.93
C ASN A 276 -17.36 -6.53 20.25
N PRO A 277 -16.98 -5.99 21.43
CA PRO A 277 -17.24 -6.62 22.73
C PRO A 277 -18.73 -6.86 23.05
N LYS A 278 -19.66 -6.17 22.37
CA LYS A 278 -21.12 -6.39 22.50
C LYS A 278 -21.62 -7.66 21.81
N VAL A 279 -20.82 -8.26 20.93
CA VAL A 279 -21.15 -9.55 20.32
C VAL A 279 -21.00 -10.64 21.38
N GLU A 280 -22.00 -11.51 21.50
CA GLU A 280 -22.07 -12.58 22.51
C GLU A 280 -21.15 -13.77 22.18
N ALA A 281 -19.85 -13.48 21.99
CA ALA A 281 -18.81 -14.47 21.75
C ALA A 281 -17.53 -14.09 22.49
N GLN A 282 -16.92 -15.04 23.21
CA GLN A 282 -15.69 -14.76 23.95
C GLN A 282 -14.43 -15.20 23.20
N ASN A 283 -14.58 -16.14 22.27
CA ASN A 283 -13.52 -16.76 21.49
C ASN A 283 -14.04 -17.15 20.08
N LEU A 284 -13.16 -17.69 19.22
CA LEU A 284 -13.55 -18.09 17.86
C LEU A 284 -14.63 -19.18 17.84
N LYS A 285 -14.57 -20.16 18.75
CA LYS A 285 -15.56 -21.24 18.82
C LYS A 285 -16.96 -20.69 19.11
N ASP A 286 -17.07 -19.76 20.05
CA ASP A 286 -18.34 -19.09 20.38
C ASP A 286 -18.85 -18.28 19.19
N PHE A 287 -17.96 -17.54 18.53
CA PHE A 287 -18.30 -16.74 17.35
C PHE A 287 -18.84 -17.61 16.22
N VAL A 288 -18.18 -18.73 15.93
CA VAL A 288 -18.62 -19.70 14.92
C VAL A 288 -19.96 -20.33 15.31
N ALA A 289 -20.13 -20.71 16.58
CA ALA A 289 -21.39 -21.27 17.07
C ALA A 289 -22.54 -20.25 16.95
N LEU A 290 -22.29 -18.98 17.29
CA LEU A 290 -23.25 -17.89 17.15
C LEU A 290 -23.64 -17.69 15.67
N ALA A 291 -22.66 -17.59 14.78
CA ALA A 291 -22.90 -17.41 13.35
C ALA A 291 -23.65 -18.60 12.71
N LYS A 292 -23.43 -19.84 13.17
CA LYS A 292 -24.21 -21.01 12.72
C LYS A 292 -25.65 -20.99 13.20
N ARG A 293 -25.89 -20.45 14.40
CA ARG A 293 -27.22 -20.36 14.99
C ARG A 293 -28.05 -19.26 14.31
N GLU A 294 -27.39 -18.27 13.74
CA GLU A 294 -27.98 -17.06 13.14
C GLU A 294 -27.42 -16.78 11.73
N PRO A 295 -27.58 -17.71 10.77
CA PRO A 295 -27.00 -17.58 9.44
C PRO A 295 -27.51 -16.30 8.75
N GLY A 296 -26.59 -15.52 8.20
CA GLY A 296 -26.88 -14.30 7.43
C GLY A 296 -27.35 -13.10 8.27
N LYS A 297 -27.44 -13.22 9.60
CA LYS A 297 -27.84 -12.10 10.48
C LYS A 297 -26.67 -11.22 10.92
N MET A 298 -25.47 -11.78 10.94
CA MET A 298 -24.26 -11.07 11.31
C MET A 298 -23.55 -10.54 10.07
N ASN A 299 -23.02 -9.35 10.20
CA ASN A 299 -22.26 -8.65 9.17
C ASN A 299 -20.77 -8.71 9.49
N PHE A 300 -19.93 -8.72 8.45
CA PHE A 300 -18.50 -8.47 8.58
C PHE A 300 -18.02 -7.35 7.66
N ALA A 301 -17.04 -6.59 8.15
CA ALA A 301 -16.50 -5.45 7.44
C ALA A 301 -15.25 -5.84 6.66
N SER A 302 -14.89 -5.03 5.66
CA SER A 302 -13.62 -5.17 4.94
C SER A 302 -13.13 -3.84 4.38
N ALA A 303 -11.87 -3.80 3.94
CA ALA A 303 -11.29 -2.70 3.18
C ALA A 303 -11.91 -2.47 1.78
N GLY A 304 -12.89 -3.27 1.40
CA GLY A 304 -13.56 -3.25 0.10
C GLY A 304 -13.47 -4.57 -0.63
N ASN A 305 -14.24 -4.67 -1.71
CA ASN A 305 -14.26 -5.83 -2.60
C ASN A 305 -12.85 -6.13 -3.12
N GLY A 306 -12.48 -7.41 -3.09
CA GLY A 306 -11.15 -7.90 -3.47
C GLY A 306 -9.99 -7.59 -2.52
N SER A 307 -10.24 -6.91 -1.40
CA SER A 307 -9.20 -6.76 -0.38
C SER A 307 -8.91 -8.11 0.29
N THR A 308 -7.70 -8.27 0.80
CA THR A 308 -7.33 -9.45 1.59
C THR A 308 -8.12 -9.57 2.89
N THR A 309 -8.63 -8.47 3.45
CA THR A 309 -9.56 -8.52 4.60
C THR A 309 -10.89 -9.17 4.25
N HIS A 310 -11.41 -8.89 3.05
CA HIS A 310 -12.60 -9.56 2.52
C HIS A 310 -12.31 -11.05 2.30
N LEU A 311 -11.21 -11.36 1.60
CA LEU A 311 -10.83 -12.74 1.33
C LEU A 311 -10.62 -13.56 2.60
N SER A 312 -10.00 -12.98 3.63
CA SER A 312 -9.75 -13.67 4.90
C SER A 312 -11.05 -14.08 5.62
N MET A 313 -12.07 -13.23 5.54
CA MET A 313 -13.40 -13.57 6.08
C MET A 313 -14.11 -14.63 5.23
N GLU A 314 -14.02 -14.55 3.90
CA GLU A 314 -14.59 -15.60 3.03
C GLU A 314 -13.89 -16.96 3.21
N MET A 315 -12.57 -16.96 3.40
CA MET A 315 -11.81 -18.17 3.77
C MET A 315 -12.32 -18.77 5.09
N LEU A 316 -12.58 -17.92 6.10
CA LEU A 316 -13.10 -18.37 7.39
C LEU A 316 -14.55 -18.88 7.26
N LYS A 317 -15.40 -18.20 6.49
CA LYS A 317 -16.77 -18.62 6.19
C LYS A 317 -16.80 -20.02 5.58
N ALA A 318 -15.98 -20.24 4.56
CA ALA A 318 -15.85 -21.53 3.90
C ALA A 318 -15.30 -22.62 4.84
N ALA A 319 -14.24 -22.33 5.60
CA ALA A 319 -13.62 -23.30 6.51
C ALA A 319 -14.52 -23.66 7.70
N ALA A 320 -15.25 -22.69 8.26
CA ALA A 320 -16.11 -22.87 9.42
C ALA A 320 -17.53 -23.30 9.07
N GLY A 321 -17.96 -23.16 7.81
CA GLY A 321 -19.34 -23.38 7.39
C GLY A 321 -20.27 -22.38 8.07
N ILE A 322 -19.92 -21.10 8.04
CA ILE A 322 -20.73 -20.00 8.60
C ILE A 322 -21.17 -19.04 7.50
N ASP A 323 -22.33 -18.44 7.68
CA ASP A 323 -22.88 -17.44 6.76
C ASP A 323 -22.92 -16.06 7.43
N LEU A 324 -22.18 -15.12 6.85
CA LEU A 324 -22.04 -13.74 7.28
C LEU A 324 -22.18 -12.83 6.07
N GLN A 325 -22.90 -11.73 6.22
CA GLN A 325 -23.10 -10.74 5.16
C GLN A 325 -21.90 -9.80 5.08
N HIS A 326 -21.41 -9.58 3.86
CA HIS A 326 -20.26 -8.72 3.60
C HIS A 326 -20.67 -7.26 3.48
N VAL A 327 -20.01 -6.38 4.25
CA VAL A 327 -20.17 -4.92 4.16
C VAL A 327 -18.83 -4.30 3.72
N PRO A 328 -18.67 -3.91 2.44
CA PRO A 328 -17.44 -3.31 1.94
C PRO A 328 -17.34 -1.82 2.28
N TYR A 329 -16.22 -1.41 2.86
CA TYR A 329 -15.86 0.00 3.06
C TYR A 329 -14.78 0.45 2.07
N LYS A 330 -14.45 1.75 2.01
CA LYS A 330 -13.43 2.26 1.08
C LYS A 330 -11.98 1.96 1.50
N GLY A 331 -11.78 1.42 2.71
CA GLY A 331 -10.49 1.01 3.25
C GLY A 331 -10.57 0.61 4.73
N ASN A 332 -9.46 0.10 5.28
CA ASN A 332 -9.40 -0.45 6.64
C ASN A 332 -9.86 0.54 7.70
N ALA A 333 -9.41 1.80 7.67
CA ALA A 333 -9.76 2.77 8.70
C ALA A 333 -11.28 2.95 8.89
N GLN A 334 -12.06 2.91 7.81
CA GLN A 334 -13.53 2.98 7.90
C GLN A 334 -14.14 1.67 8.43
N ALA A 335 -13.64 0.52 7.97
CA ALA A 335 -14.07 -0.79 8.44
C ALA A 335 -13.78 -1.01 9.94
N ASP A 336 -12.59 -0.59 10.39
CA ASP A 336 -12.15 -0.67 11.79
C ASP A 336 -13.11 0.13 12.68
N LEU A 337 -13.43 1.36 12.27
CA LEU A 337 -14.38 2.22 13.00
C LEU A 337 -15.80 1.65 13.02
N ALA A 338 -16.26 1.03 11.94
CA ALA A 338 -17.57 0.39 11.89
C ALA A 338 -17.70 -0.76 12.90
N VAL A 339 -16.65 -1.57 13.06
CA VAL A 339 -16.64 -2.64 14.07
C VAL A 339 -16.50 -2.08 15.48
N ILE A 340 -15.65 -1.05 15.69
CA ILE A 340 -15.56 -0.36 16.99
C ILE A 340 -16.92 0.23 17.40
N GLY A 341 -17.64 0.81 16.45
CA GLY A 341 -18.98 1.37 16.63
C GLY A 341 -20.11 0.34 16.73
N ASN A 342 -19.82 -0.95 16.51
CA ASN A 342 -20.80 -2.04 16.43
C ASN A 342 -21.84 -1.86 15.32
N GLU A 343 -21.51 -1.13 14.25
CA GLU A 343 -22.30 -1.12 13.01
C GLU A 343 -22.21 -2.49 12.32
N VAL A 344 -21.03 -3.11 12.42
CA VAL A 344 -20.71 -4.42 11.88
C VAL A 344 -20.05 -5.27 12.97
N GLN A 345 -20.36 -6.58 13.03
CA GLN A 345 -20.02 -7.40 14.19
C GLN A 345 -18.57 -7.89 14.18
N ALA A 346 -18.02 -8.15 13.00
CA ALA A 346 -16.71 -8.76 12.84
C ALA A 346 -15.87 -8.10 11.74
N LEU A 347 -14.57 -8.24 11.86
CA LEU A 347 -13.60 -7.87 10.82
C LEU A 347 -12.38 -8.76 10.95
N PHE A 348 -11.83 -9.19 9.83
CA PHE A 348 -10.50 -9.76 9.76
C PHE A 348 -9.54 -8.69 9.22
N GLY A 349 -8.99 -7.87 10.11
CA GLY A 349 -8.29 -6.63 9.78
C GLY A 349 -6.79 -6.71 10.07
N SER A 350 -6.00 -5.83 9.48
CA SER A 350 -4.53 -5.90 9.61
C SER A 350 -4.10 -5.50 11.02
N MET A 351 -3.19 -6.30 11.61
CA MET A 351 -2.80 -6.12 13.00
C MET A 351 -2.33 -4.69 13.34
N PRO A 352 -1.50 -3.99 12.53
CA PRO A 352 -1.10 -2.62 12.84
C PRO A 352 -2.25 -1.63 13.06
N ALA A 353 -3.36 -1.79 12.35
CA ALA A 353 -4.50 -0.89 12.48
C ALA A 353 -5.34 -1.21 13.73
N LEU A 354 -5.44 -2.50 14.08
CA LEU A 354 -6.34 -2.98 15.15
C LEU A 354 -5.65 -3.16 16.50
N LEU A 355 -4.32 -3.29 16.53
CA LEU A 355 -3.56 -3.71 17.71
C LEU A 355 -3.85 -2.86 18.94
N GLN A 356 -3.87 -1.54 18.80
CA GLN A 356 -4.11 -0.64 19.93
C GLN A 356 -5.56 -0.72 20.43
N SER A 357 -6.53 -0.82 19.52
CA SER A 357 -7.94 -1.00 19.87
C SER A 357 -8.21 -2.35 20.54
N ALA A 358 -7.53 -3.41 20.10
CA ALA A 358 -7.58 -4.73 20.73
C ALA A 358 -6.94 -4.72 22.13
N LYS A 359 -5.74 -4.14 22.29
CA LYS A 359 -5.07 -4.00 23.59
C LYS A 359 -5.87 -3.14 24.58
N ALA A 360 -6.56 -2.12 24.09
CA ALA A 360 -7.42 -1.27 24.90
C ALA A 360 -8.80 -1.89 25.21
N GLY A 361 -9.10 -3.11 24.74
CA GLY A 361 -10.38 -3.78 24.96
C GLY A 361 -11.57 -3.16 24.20
N LYS A 362 -11.33 -2.20 23.30
CA LYS A 362 -12.38 -1.64 22.42
C LYS A 362 -12.84 -2.64 21.38
N LEU A 363 -11.96 -3.57 21.03
CA LEU A 363 -12.22 -4.71 20.17
C LEU A 363 -11.74 -5.97 20.90
N ARG A 364 -12.44 -7.07 20.69
CA ARG A 364 -12.01 -8.38 21.17
C ARG A 364 -11.29 -9.12 20.05
N ALA A 365 -10.02 -9.41 20.25
CA ALA A 365 -9.24 -10.27 19.35
C ALA A 365 -9.60 -11.73 19.58
N LEU A 366 -10.01 -12.44 18.52
CA LEU A 366 -10.41 -13.85 18.59
C LEU A 366 -9.30 -14.78 18.10
N ALA A 367 -8.64 -14.42 17.00
CA ALA A 367 -7.62 -15.26 16.39
C ALA A 367 -6.69 -14.48 15.45
N VAL A 368 -5.45 -14.91 15.35
CA VAL A 368 -4.47 -14.44 14.37
C VAL A 368 -4.53 -15.30 13.10
N GLY A 369 -4.44 -14.67 11.93
CA GLY A 369 -4.54 -15.34 10.62
C GLY A 369 -3.26 -16.01 10.15
N THR A 370 -2.12 -15.85 10.81
CA THR A 370 -0.85 -16.49 10.46
C THR A 370 -0.71 -17.90 11.04
N ALA A 371 0.24 -18.68 10.51
CA ALA A 371 0.54 -20.02 11.01
C ALA A 371 1.02 -20.03 12.47
N THR A 372 1.73 -18.98 12.88
CA THR A 372 2.21 -18.77 14.26
C THR A 372 1.54 -17.56 14.90
N ARG A 373 1.49 -17.54 16.24
CA ARG A 373 0.98 -16.41 17.01
C ARG A 373 1.88 -15.20 16.82
N SER A 374 1.29 -14.00 16.89
CA SER A 374 2.06 -12.76 16.87
C SER A 374 2.69 -12.50 18.26
N PRO A 375 3.98 -12.16 18.34
CA PRO A 375 4.60 -11.69 19.59
C PRO A 375 3.92 -10.44 20.18
N ALA A 376 3.21 -9.65 19.36
CA ALA A 376 2.49 -8.46 19.81
C ALA A 376 1.20 -8.79 20.60
N LEU A 377 0.67 -10.00 20.43
CA LEU A 377 -0.53 -10.56 21.09
C LEU A 377 -0.32 -12.07 21.38
N PRO A 378 0.61 -12.45 22.28
CA PRO A 378 1.03 -13.84 22.46
C PRO A 378 -0.10 -14.75 23.00
N ASP A 379 -1.07 -14.15 23.70
CA ASP A 379 -2.21 -14.86 24.28
C ASP A 379 -3.32 -15.14 23.25
N VAL A 380 -3.28 -14.48 22.09
CA VAL A 380 -4.29 -14.67 21.04
C VAL A 380 -3.86 -15.86 20.16
N PRO A 381 -4.65 -16.94 20.10
CA PRO A 381 -4.33 -18.12 19.31
C PRO A 381 -4.40 -17.85 17.80
N THR A 382 -3.86 -18.76 16.99
CA THR A 382 -4.06 -18.71 15.54
C THR A 382 -5.39 -19.35 15.14
N VAL A 383 -5.91 -19.01 13.97
CA VAL A 383 -7.09 -19.69 13.40
C VAL A 383 -6.80 -21.19 13.20
N ALA A 384 -5.57 -21.53 12.81
CA ALA A 384 -5.13 -22.91 12.65
C ALA A 384 -5.13 -23.72 13.96
N GLU A 385 -4.66 -23.13 15.06
CA GLU A 385 -4.71 -23.73 16.41
C GLU A 385 -6.15 -24.01 16.88
N LEU A 386 -7.13 -23.27 16.34
CA LEU A 386 -8.53 -23.31 16.75
C LEU A 386 -9.41 -24.22 15.88
N GLY A 387 -8.80 -25.15 15.14
CA GLY A 387 -9.51 -26.21 14.41
C GLY A 387 -9.64 -25.98 12.90
N TYR A 388 -8.90 -25.02 12.34
CA TYR A 388 -8.90 -24.72 10.90
C TYR A 388 -7.49 -24.84 10.31
N PRO A 389 -6.93 -26.07 10.23
CA PRO A 389 -5.55 -26.28 9.79
C PRO A 389 -5.33 -25.75 8.37
N GLY A 390 -4.14 -25.18 8.12
CA GLY A 390 -3.80 -24.58 6.84
C GLY A 390 -4.42 -23.20 6.58
N PHE A 391 -5.16 -22.64 7.55
CA PHE A 391 -5.61 -21.26 7.45
C PHE A 391 -4.42 -20.30 7.54
N GLU A 392 -4.18 -19.56 6.46
CA GLU A 392 -3.13 -18.56 6.40
C GLU A 392 -3.58 -17.31 5.65
N ALA A 393 -3.79 -16.24 6.43
CA ALA A 393 -4.13 -14.91 5.99
C ALA A 393 -3.13 -13.91 6.57
N SER A 394 -2.27 -13.38 5.70
CA SER A 394 -1.32 -12.33 6.02
C SER A 394 -1.35 -11.24 4.95
N LEU A 395 -0.92 -10.05 5.34
CA LEU A 395 -0.68 -8.92 4.45
C LEU A 395 0.81 -8.71 4.35
N TRP A 396 1.38 -8.99 3.19
CA TRP A 396 2.72 -8.58 2.85
C TRP A 396 2.68 -7.23 2.11
N LEU A 397 3.72 -6.43 2.33
CA LEU A 397 3.89 -5.08 1.79
C LEU A 397 5.26 -5.02 1.13
N GLY A 398 5.30 -4.66 -0.15
CA GLY A 398 6.54 -4.54 -0.90
C GLY A 398 6.58 -3.29 -1.77
N VAL A 399 7.79 -2.84 -2.07
CA VAL A 399 8.04 -1.67 -2.90
C VAL A 399 8.31 -2.12 -4.33
N PHE A 400 7.65 -1.46 -5.27
CA PHE A 400 7.77 -1.69 -6.71
C PHE A 400 8.04 -0.38 -7.44
N ALA A 401 8.69 -0.49 -8.59
CA ALA A 401 8.72 0.54 -9.62
C ALA A 401 7.94 0.05 -10.87
N PRO A 402 7.61 0.93 -11.82
CA PRO A 402 7.06 0.51 -13.11
C PRO A 402 8.01 -0.43 -13.86
N ALA A 403 7.45 -1.37 -14.63
CA ALA A 403 8.25 -2.22 -15.50
C ALA A 403 9.12 -1.40 -16.45
N GLY A 404 10.34 -1.89 -16.71
CA GLY A 404 11.33 -1.20 -17.54
C GLY A 404 12.22 -0.20 -16.78
N THR A 405 11.99 -0.01 -15.47
CA THR A 405 12.88 0.85 -14.66
C THR A 405 14.31 0.31 -14.71
N PRO A 406 15.33 1.15 -15.01
CA PRO A 406 16.71 0.69 -15.17
C PRO A 406 17.23 -0.11 -13.98
N ARG A 407 17.91 -1.22 -14.26
CA ARG A 407 18.43 -2.13 -13.23
C ARG A 407 19.29 -1.44 -12.16
N PRO A 408 20.21 -0.51 -12.50
CA PRO A 408 21.00 0.22 -11.49
C PRO A 408 20.15 1.02 -10.50
N ILE A 409 18.98 1.52 -10.91
CA ILE A 409 18.04 2.23 -10.03
C ILE A 409 17.37 1.24 -9.07
N ILE A 410 16.93 0.10 -9.58
CA ILE A 410 16.32 -0.97 -8.77
C ILE A 410 17.33 -1.47 -7.71
N ASP A 411 18.57 -1.75 -8.11
CA ASP A 411 19.61 -2.24 -7.20
C ASP A 411 19.95 -1.19 -6.13
N ARG A 412 20.02 0.10 -6.50
CA ARG A 412 20.24 1.18 -5.52
C ARG A 412 19.09 1.31 -4.53
N LEU A 413 17.83 1.28 -5.00
CA LEU A 413 16.66 1.35 -4.13
C LEU A 413 16.56 0.11 -3.22
N ASN A 414 16.85 -1.08 -3.74
CA ASN A 414 16.88 -2.32 -2.95
C ASN A 414 17.92 -2.22 -1.85
N LYS A 415 19.16 -1.83 -2.17
CA LYS A 415 20.24 -1.67 -1.19
C LYS A 415 19.80 -0.75 -0.04
N VAL A 416 19.25 0.42 -0.37
CA VAL A 416 18.79 1.38 0.65
C VAL A 416 17.63 0.81 1.48
N LEU A 417 16.68 0.11 0.87
CA LEU A 417 15.58 -0.53 1.61
C LEU A 417 16.08 -1.62 2.57
N VAL A 418 17.01 -2.47 2.13
CA VAL A 418 17.62 -3.50 2.98
C VAL A 418 18.32 -2.86 4.19
N GLU A 419 19.08 -1.78 3.96
CA GLU A 419 19.74 -1.02 5.03
C GLU A 419 18.73 -0.39 6.01
N ILE A 420 17.60 0.15 5.51
CA ILE A 420 16.53 0.71 6.35
C ILE A 420 15.90 -0.39 7.21
N VAL A 421 15.51 -1.50 6.61
CA VAL A 421 14.83 -2.62 7.30
C VAL A 421 15.74 -3.24 8.36
N ALA A 422 17.06 -3.21 8.17
CA ALA A 422 18.02 -3.71 9.14
C ALA A 422 18.17 -2.82 10.39
N THR A 423 17.76 -1.56 10.35
CA THR A 423 17.90 -0.63 11.49
C THR A 423 17.00 -0.99 12.67
N ASP A 424 17.50 -0.81 13.88
CA ASP A 424 16.74 -1.09 15.10
C ASP A 424 15.51 -0.19 15.22
N ASP A 425 15.57 1.07 14.77
CA ASP A 425 14.40 1.95 14.83
C ASP A 425 13.26 1.42 13.95
N PHE A 426 13.57 0.94 12.74
CA PHE A 426 12.58 0.39 11.84
C PHE A 426 12.01 -0.91 12.40
N LYS A 427 12.86 -1.83 12.88
CA LYS A 427 12.43 -3.09 13.50
C LYS A 427 11.52 -2.84 14.70
N ASN A 428 11.94 -1.99 15.63
CA ASN A 428 11.16 -1.63 16.80
C ASN A 428 9.81 -1.01 16.42
N LEU A 429 9.78 -0.17 15.38
CA LEU A 429 8.53 0.43 14.91
C LEU A 429 7.61 -0.60 14.27
N MET A 430 8.13 -1.55 13.48
CA MET A 430 7.34 -2.64 12.92
C MET A 430 6.77 -3.54 14.03
N GLU A 431 7.61 -3.98 14.96
CA GLU A 431 7.21 -4.85 16.09
C GLU A 431 6.15 -4.21 16.98
N ARG A 432 6.30 -2.91 17.31
CA ARG A 432 5.29 -2.14 18.08
C ARG A 432 3.93 -2.09 17.39
N ASN A 433 3.92 -2.20 16.06
CA ASN A 433 2.72 -2.24 15.24
C ASN A 433 2.30 -3.68 14.90
N GLY A 434 2.95 -4.72 15.44
CA GLY A 434 2.64 -6.11 15.11
C GLY A 434 2.91 -6.44 13.64
N ALA A 435 3.92 -5.81 13.04
CA ALA A 435 4.45 -6.11 11.73
C ALA A 435 5.84 -6.75 11.87
N ASP A 436 6.16 -7.70 11.00
CA ASP A 436 7.46 -8.31 10.91
C ASP A 436 8.27 -7.61 9.80
N PRO A 437 9.42 -6.99 10.13
CA PRO A 437 10.28 -6.38 9.13
C PRO A 437 10.93 -7.47 8.28
N VAL A 438 10.77 -7.39 6.95
CA VAL A 438 11.39 -8.32 6.01
C VAL A 438 12.03 -7.54 4.89
N SER A 439 13.20 -7.99 4.43
CA SER A 439 13.83 -7.49 3.20
C SER A 439 14.37 -8.67 2.41
N ASN A 440 14.44 -8.51 1.09
CA ASN A 440 14.88 -9.56 0.17
C ASN A 440 15.48 -8.94 -1.09
N SER A 441 16.11 -9.77 -1.93
CA SER A 441 16.52 -9.32 -3.27
C SER A 441 15.30 -9.16 -4.19
N PRO A 442 15.41 -8.37 -5.28
CA PRO A 442 14.36 -8.28 -6.30
C PRO A 442 13.91 -9.65 -6.84
N GLU A 443 14.86 -10.58 -7.02
CA GLU A 443 14.63 -11.94 -7.53
C GLU A 443 13.89 -12.82 -6.52
N GLN A 444 14.32 -12.77 -5.26
CA GLN A 444 13.65 -13.46 -4.16
C GLN A 444 12.22 -12.95 -4.00
N PHE A 445 12.02 -11.64 -4.14
CA PHE A 445 10.69 -11.06 -4.06
C PHE A 445 9.80 -11.50 -5.24
N LEU A 446 10.33 -11.52 -6.45
CA LEU A 446 9.63 -12.02 -7.63
C LEU A 446 9.23 -13.50 -7.48
N ALA A 447 10.12 -14.33 -6.93
CA ALA A 447 9.84 -15.74 -6.65
C ALA A 447 8.71 -15.91 -5.62
N MET A 448 8.75 -15.14 -4.53
CA MET A 448 7.68 -15.10 -3.53
C MET A 448 6.33 -14.71 -4.16
N MET A 449 6.30 -13.66 -4.99
CA MET A 449 5.08 -13.24 -5.66
C MET A 449 4.46 -14.31 -6.56
N ARG A 450 5.28 -15.08 -7.29
CA ARG A 450 4.79 -16.18 -8.11
C ARG A 450 4.16 -17.29 -7.26
N SER A 451 4.75 -17.59 -6.11
CA SER A 451 4.17 -18.54 -5.14
C SER A 451 2.85 -18.03 -4.57
N GLU A 452 2.78 -16.74 -4.25
CA GLU A 452 1.56 -16.11 -3.71
C GLU A 452 0.43 -16.08 -4.75
N LEU A 453 0.74 -15.82 -6.02
CA LEU A 453 -0.21 -15.89 -7.13
C LEU A 453 -0.82 -17.28 -7.28
N ASP A 454 0.00 -18.34 -7.24
CA ASP A 454 -0.49 -19.72 -7.31
C ASP A 454 -1.36 -20.07 -6.09
N ARG A 455 -0.89 -19.72 -4.88
CA ARG A 455 -1.61 -19.97 -3.63
C ARG A 455 -2.98 -19.29 -3.63
N TYR A 456 -3.04 -17.99 -3.89
CA TYR A 456 -4.29 -17.24 -3.87
C TYR A 456 -5.19 -17.54 -5.08
N GLY A 457 -4.62 -17.87 -6.24
CA GLY A 457 -5.40 -18.34 -7.38
C GLY A 457 -6.20 -19.60 -7.05
N LYS A 458 -5.59 -20.55 -6.33
CA LYS A 458 -6.28 -21.76 -5.82
C LYS A 458 -7.37 -21.39 -4.82
N VAL A 459 -7.09 -20.52 -3.85
CA VAL A 459 -8.07 -20.08 -2.84
C VAL A 459 -9.29 -19.43 -3.51
N ILE A 460 -9.08 -18.48 -4.41
CA ILE A 460 -10.14 -17.75 -5.10
C ILE A 460 -11.02 -18.71 -5.92
N LYS A 461 -10.39 -19.65 -6.63
CA LYS A 461 -11.11 -20.67 -7.41
C LYS A 461 -11.97 -21.56 -6.51
N THR A 462 -11.44 -22.01 -5.37
CA THR A 462 -12.18 -22.83 -4.40
C THR A 462 -13.37 -22.07 -3.80
N LEU A 463 -13.20 -20.78 -3.54
CA LEU A 463 -14.28 -19.93 -3.00
C LEU A 463 -15.30 -19.51 -4.07
N GLY A 464 -15.01 -19.71 -5.37
CA GLY A 464 -15.84 -19.19 -6.45
C GLY A 464 -15.95 -17.66 -6.45
N LEU A 465 -14.96 -16.97 -5.86
CA LEU A 465 -15.03 -15.53 -5.65
C LEU A 465 -14.80 -14.77 -6.97
N ARG A 466 -15.76 -13.93 -7.35
CA ARG A 466 -15.67 -12.94 -8.43
C ARG A 466 -16.16 -11.59 -7.93
N LEU A 467 -15.53 -10.52 -8.39
CA LEU A 467 -15.78 -9.16 -7.89
C LEU A 467 -16.54 -8.28 -8.89
N ASP A 468 -16.75 -8.78 -10.11
CA ASP A 468 -17.37 -8.11 -11.25
C ASP A 468 -18.30 -9.03 -12.06
#